data_AF-A0A520CVD6-F1
#
_entry.id   AF-A0A520CVD6-F1
#
_cell.length_a   1.000
_cell.length_b   1.000
_cell.length_c   1.000
_cell.angle_alpha   90.00
_cell.angle_beta   90.00
_cell.angle_gamma   90.00
#
_symmetry.space_group_name_H-M   'P 1'
#
loop_
_entity.id
_entity.type
_entity.pdbx_description
1 polymer ?
#
loop_
_entity_poly.entity_id
_entity_poly.type
_entity_poly.pdbx_seq_one_letter_code
_entity_poly.pdbx_strand_id
1 'polypeptide(L)' 'MPKMKTKSSAKKRFRVRPGGTVKRGQAFKRHILTKKTTK' A
#
# COMPACT_ATOMS: atom_id res chain seq x y z
N MET A 1 14.35 -3.66 27.16
CA MET A 1 13.97 -3.94 25.76
C MET A 1 13.68 -2.61 25.06
N PRO A 2 14.38 -2.27 23.97
CA PRO A 2 14.15 -1.01 23.27
C PRO A 2 12.80 -1.04 22.52
N LYS A 3 12.09 0.10 22.51
CA LYS A 3 10.82 0.23 21.78
C LYS A 3 11.07 0.10 20.27
N MET A 4 10.34 -0.79 19.61
CA MET A 4 10.45 -0.99 18.16
C MET A 4 10.13 0.30 17.39
N LYS A 5 10.95 0.59 16.37
CA LYS A 5 10.77 1.75 15.49
C LYS A 5 9.86 1.39 14.32
N THR A 6 8.86 2.22 14.07
CA THR A 6 7.96 2.06 12.91
C THR A 6 8.62 2.55 11.64
N LYS A 7 8.47 1.80 10.54
CA LYS A 7 8.88 2.26 9.20
C LYS A 7 7.82 3.19 8.61
N SER A 8 8.16 4.47 8.46
CA SER A 8 7.24 5.50 7.98
C SER A 8 6.71 5.24 6.56
N SER A 9 7.51 4.61 5.69
CA SER A 9 7.08 4.23 4.33
C SER A 9 5.93 3.22 4.35
N ALA A 10 6.00 2.22 5.23
CA ALA A 10 4.98 1.20 5.37
C ALA A 10 3.70 1.79 5.97
N LYS A 11 3.82 2.61 7.02
CA LYS A 11 2.67 3.29 7.67
C LYS A 11 1.87 4.16 6.68
N LYS A 12 2.55 4.79 5.71
CA LYS A 12 1.89 5.63 4.68
C LYS A 12 1.17 4.81 3.61
N ARG A 13 1.55 3.55 3.37
CA ARG A 13 1.10 2.74 2.22
C ARG A 13 0.17 1.59 2.60
N PHE A 14 0.25 1.10 3.83
CA PHE A 14 -0.43 -0.11 4.28
C PHE A 14 -1.24 0.15 5.54
N ARG A 15 -2.47 -0.38 5.58
CA ARG A 15 -3.31 -0.38 6.78
C ARG A 15 -3.75 -1.80 7.11
N VAL A 16 -3.46 -2.24 8.33
CA VAL A 16 -3.94 -3.52 8.86
C VAL A 16 -5.42 -3.38 9.22
N ARG A 17 -6.25 -4.31 8.76
CA ARG A 17 -7.67 -4.40 9.11
C ARG A 17 -7.83 -5.26 10.38
N PRO A 18 -8.96 -5.12 11.10
CA PRO A 18 -9.23 -5.91 12.30
C PRO A 18 -9.14 -7.43 12.08
N GLY A 19 -9.49 -7.93 10.89
CA GLY A 19 -9.37 -9.34 10.51
C GLY A 19 -7.98 -9.77 10.01
N GLY A 20 -6.90 -9.07 10.39
CA GLY A 20 -5.51 -9.44 10.06
C GLY A 20 -5.06 -9.18 8.61
N THR A 21 -5.97 -8.88 7.68
CA THR A 21 -5.61 -8.57 6.30
C THR A 21 -5.05 -7.15 6.12
N VAL A 22 -4.20 -6.96 5.12
CA VAL A 22 -3.57 -5.65 4.83
C VAL A 22 -4.26 -4.98 3.64
N LYS A 23 -4.83 -3.79 3.86
CA LYS A 23 -5.34 -2.92 2.79
C LYS A 23 -4.19 -2.15 2.14
N ARG A 24 -4.16 -2.15 0.80
CA ARG A 24 -3.19 -1.38 -0.02
C ARG A 24 -3.84 -0.83 -1.30
N GLY A 25 -3.23 0.19 -1.88
CA GLY A 25 -3.61 0.69 -3.21
C GLY A 25 -3.07 -0.21 -4.33
N GLN A 26 -3.78 -0.25 -5.47
CA GLN A 26 -3.33 -0.97 -6.66
C GLN A 26 -2.18 -0.22 -7.33
N ALA A 27 -1.14 -0.94 -7.72
CA ALA A 27 0.02 -0.37 -8.39
C ALA A 27 -0.31 0.01 -9.84
N PHE A 28 0.49 0.95 -10.38
CA PHE A 28 0.47 1.34 -11.79
C PHE A 28 -0.85 1.92 -12.33
N LYS A 29 -1.74 2.40 -11.46
CA LYS A 29 -2.99 3.08 -11.86
C LYS A 29 -2.89 4.62 -11.86
N ARG A 30 -1.68 5.19 -11.82
CA ARG A 30 -1.46 6.63 -11.66
C ARG A 30 -0.97 7.34 -12.91
N HIS A 31 -0.19 6.69 -13.76
CA HIS A 31 0.35 7.30 -14.98
C HIS A 31 0.44 6.27 -16.11
N ILE A 32 0.58 6.79 -17.34
CA ILE A 32 0.74 6.00 -18.57
C ILE A 32 -0.41 4.98 -18.75
N LEU A 33 -1.64 5.48 -18.55
CA LEU A 33 -2.86 4.67 -18.68
C LEU A 33 -3.29 4.53 -20.14
N THR A 34 -2.94 5.49 -21.00
CA THR A 34 -3.30 5.52 -22.42
C THR A 34 -2.83 4.29 -23.19
N LYS A 35 -1.66 3.73 -22.84
CA LYS A 35 -1.11 2.51 -23.47
C LYS A 35 -1.57 1.21 -22.82
N LYS A 36 -2.39 1.28 -21.76
CA LYS A 36 -2.89 0.10 -21.07
C LYS A 36 -4.24 -0.26 -21.66
N THR A 37 -4.45 -1.54 -21.89
CA THR A 37 -5.76 -2.04 -22.26
C THR A 37 -6.72 -1.81 -21.11
N THR A 38 -7.86 -1.19 -21.39
CA THR A 38 -9.00 -1.20 -20.48
C THR A 38 -9.50 -2.63 -20.47
N LYS A 39 -9.47 -3.26 -19.29
CA LYS A 39 -10.06 -4.58 -19.09
C LYS A 39 -11.58 -4.43 -19.03
#